data_AF-G2PMP0-F1
#
_entry.id   AF-G2PMP0-F1
#
_cell.length_a   1.000
_cell.length_b   1.000
_cell.length_c   1.000
_cell.angle_alpha   90.00
_cell.angle_beta   90.00
_cell.angle_gamma   90.00
#
_symmetry.space_group_name_H-M   'P 1'
#
loop_
_entity.id
_entity.type
_entity.pdbx_description
1 polymer ?
#
loop_
_entity_poly.entity_id
_entity_poly.type
_entity_poly.pdbx_seq_one_letter_code
_entity_poly.pdbx_strand_id
1 'polypeptide(L)'
;MHFTAILIGLSLLSCDPEESFYIDFYQRVFENTTNVDVSIVYHSLDSTGEKLDTLRLKANSKMAANFTSSVSSDGVKDGNSKLIIERNVGIYYDHINDYGKFELFVGNELKKEWIGPPEYLGGGINNPYNYDSWSIIKYDKPIRDGDNFIYGEIVFTVSNEDIGD
;
A
#
# COMPACT_ATOMS: atom_id res chain seq x y z
N MET A 1 -13.20 -34.58 60.82
CA MET A 1 -14.02 -34.24 59.64
C MET A 1 -13.12 -33.45 58.70
N HIS A 2 -12.60 -34.07 57.64
CA HIS A 2 -11.73 -33.40 56.66
C HIS A 2 -12.59 -32.93 55.49
N PHE A 3 -12.54 -31.64 55.19
CA PHE A 3 -13.13 -31.07 53.98
C PHE A 3 -12.11 -31.22 52.85
N THR A 4 -12.37 -32.12 51.92
CA THR A 4 -11.64 -32.19 50.65
C THR A 4 -12.15 -31.05 49.77
N ALA A 5 -11.39 -29.97 49.68
CA ALA A 5 -11.64 -28.94 48.68
C ALA A 5 -11.20 -29.50 47.32
N ILE A 6 -12.17 -29.93 46.50
CA ILE A 6 -11.92 -30.28 45.11
C ILE A 6 -11.83 -28.96 44.34
N LEU A 7 -10.60 -28.51 44.06
CA LEU A 7 -10.36 -27.50 43.04
C LEU A 7 -10.62 -28.17 41.68
N ILE A 8 -11.87 -28.10 41.21
CA ILE A 8 -12.16 -28.37 39.81
C ILE A 8 -11.53 -27.20 39.05
N GLY A 9 -10.47 -27.50 38.31
CA GLY A 9 -9.82 -26.55 37.43
C GLY A 9 -10.86 -25.93 36.51
N LEU A 10 -11.19 -24.66 36.77
CA LEU A 10 -11.52 -23.78 35.66
C LEU A 10 -10.22 -23.67 34.86
N SER A 11 -10.08 -24.59 33.91
CA SER A 11 -9.49 -24.26 32.63
C SER A 11 -10.28 -23.07 32.10
N LEU A 12 -9.85 -21.87 32.53
CA LEU A 12 -9.90 -20.68 31.70
C LEU A 12 -9.04 -21.05 30.48
N LEU A 13 -9.60 -21.86 29.59
CA LEU A 13 -9.42 -21.64 28.18
C LEU A 13 -9.76 -20.16 28.05
N SER A 14 -8.73 -19.31 28.04
CA SER A 14 -8.87 -18.02 27.42
C SER A 14 -9.37 -18.39 26.03
N CYS A 15 -10.69 -18.26 25.86
CA CYS A 15 -11.24 -17.92 24.58
C CYS A 15 -10.50 -16.62 24.27
N ASP A 16 -9.34 -16.73 23.61
CA ASP A 16 -8.75 -15.59 22.94
C ASP A 16 -9.92 -15.04 22.12
N PRO A 17 -10.38 -13.81 22.41
CA PRO A 17 -11.55 -13.30 21.75
C PRO A 17 -11.34 -13.47 20.25
N GLU A 18 -12.26 -14.23 19.63
CA GLU A 18 -12.37 -14.36 18.18
C GLU A 18 -12.04 -13.02 17.55
N GLU A 19 -11.05 -13.00 16.66
CA GLU A 19 -10.55 -11.87 15.89
C GLU A 19 -11.65 -10.83 15.63
N SER A 20 -11.80 -9.89 16.55
CA SER A 20 -12.90 -8.94 16.52
C SER A 20 -12.51 -7.81 15.60
N PHE A 21 -12.82 -7.99 14.31
CA PHE A 21 -12.93 -6.93 13.29
C PHE A 21 -11.76 -5.96 13.21
N TYR A 22 -10.52 -6.45 13.28
CA TYR A 22 -9.39 -5.60 12.95
C TYR A 22 -9.23 -5.51 11.44
N ILE A 23 -9.01 -4.29 10.96
CA ILE A 23 -8.78 -4.03 9.54
C ILE A 23 -7.39 -4.56 9.21
N ASP A 24 -7.36 -5.75 8.64
CA ASP A 24 -6.17 -6.35 8.07
C ASP A 24 -5.90 -5.71 6.71
N PHE A 25 -4.71 -5.13 6.52
CA PHE A 25 -4.36 -4.54 5.23
C PHE A 25 -2.89 -4.74 4.82
N TYR A 26 -2.66 -4.64 3.51
CA TYR A 26 -1.33 -4.47 2.94
C TYR A 26 -1.07 -2.98 2.74
N GLN A 27 0.05 -2.51 3.30
CA GLN A 27 0.43 -1.11 3.21
C GLN A 27 0.97 -0.82 1.81
N ARG A 28 0.56 0.31 1.23
CA ARG A 28 1.10 0.79 -0.03
C ARG A 28 2.44 1.47 0.18
N VAL A 29 3.46 0.98 -0.53
CA VAL A 29 4.84 1.45 -0.43
C VAL A 29 5.37 1.79 -1.80
N PHE A 30 6.15 2.86 -1.88
CA PHE A 30 6.99 3.13 -3.03
C PHE A 30 8.45 2.94 -2.62
N GLU A 31 9.19 2.24 -3.49
CA GLU A 31 10.61 2.00 -3.33
C GLU A 31 11.36 2.75 -4.43
N ASN A 32 12.45 3.40 -4.06
CA ASN A 32 13.38 4.02 -4.98
C ASN A 32 14.69 3.22 -4.96
N THR A 33 14.96 2.47 -6.02
CA THR A 33 16.20 1.70 -6.18
C THR A 33 17.30 2.48 -6.92
N THR A 34 17.05 3.75 -7.25
CA THR A 34 18.04 4.60 -7.90
C THR A 34 19.05 5.16 -6.89
N ASN A 35 20.14 5.71 -7.41
CA ASN A 35 21.17 6.38 -6.62
C ASN A 35 20.90 7.88 -6.38
N VAL A 36 19.72 8.38 -6.75
CA VAL A 36 19.31 9.78 -6.57
C VAL A 36 18.01 9.89 -5.79
N ASP A 37 17.77 11.03 -5.18
CA ASP A 37 16.49 11.33 -4.54
C ASP A 37 15.43 11.61 -5.60
N VAL A 38 14.23 11.06 -5.40
CA VAL A 38 13.08 11.25 -6.30
C VAL A 38 11.88 11.82 -5.56
N SER A 39 11.02 12.53 -6.28
CA SER A 39 9.72 12.97 -5.80
C SER A 39 8.63 12.43 -6.71
N ILE A 40 7.59 11.84 -6.12
CA ILE A 40 6.40 11.39 -6.81
C ILE A 40 5.26 12.30 -6.40
N VAL A 41 4.65 12.98 -7.37
CA VAL A 41 3.48 13.83 -7.16
C VAL A 41 2.27 13.09 -7.68
N TYR A 42 1.26 12.92 -6.84
CA TYR A 42 -0.04 12.39 -7.24
C TYR A 42 -1.03 13.54 -7.41
N HIS A 43 -1.64 13.61 -8.58
CA HIS A 43 -2.71 14.55 -8.89
C HIS A 43 -4.02 13.77 -8.89
N SER A 44 -4.76 13.82 -7.78
CA SER A 44 -6.13 13.32 -7.74
C SER A 44 -7.08 14.33 -8.40
N LEU A 45 -8.22 13.86 -8.90
CA LEU A 45 -9.18 14.70 -9.60
C LEU A 45 -9.88 15.69 -8.65
N ASP A 46 -10.03 15.28 -7.39
CA ASP A 46 -10.67 16.07 -6.34
C ASP A 46 -9.67 16.91 -5.51
N SER A 47 -8.37 16.82 -5.76
CA SER A 47 -7.36 17.59 -5.03
C SER A 47 -7.37 19.05 -5.49
N THR A 48 -7.82 19.92 -4.61
CA THR A 48 -7.77 21.38 -4.80
C THR A 48 -6.41 21.99 -4.44
N GLY A 49 -5.40 21.17 -4.10
CA GLY A 49 -4.08 21.64 -3.68
C GLY A 49 -2.94 20.66 -3.99
N GLU A 50 -2.19 20.94 -5.05
CA GLU A 50 -1.04 20.18 -5.59
C GLU A 50 0.08 19.85 -4.57
N LYS A 51 0.09 20.47 -3.38
CA LYS A 51 1.21 20.38 -2.42
C LYS A 51 1.09 19.28 -1.36
N LEU A 52 -0.08 18.69 -1.15
CA LEU A 52 -0.29 17.69 -0.10
C LEU A 52 0.01 16.26 -0.58
N ASP A 53 0.09 16.03 -1.90
CA ASP A 53 0.24 14.71 -2.49
C ASP A 53 1.64 14.49 -3.11
N THR A 54 2.70 14.93 -2.43
CA THR A 54 4.08 14.65 -2.84
C THR A 54 4.76 13.66 -1.91
N LEU A 55 5.13 12.50 -2.43
CA LEU A 55 5.99 11.53 -1.77
C LEU A 55 7.45 11.81 -2.14
N ARG A 56 8.30 12.03 -1.14
CA ARG A 56 9.75 12.23 -1.34
C ARG A 56 10.51 11.00 -0.88
N LEU A 57 11.22 10.36 -1.81
CA LEU A 57 11.98 9.14 -1.58
C LEU A 57 13.47 9.44 -1.72
N LYS A 58 14.25 9.10 -0.69
CA LYS A 58 15.71 9.17 -0.80
C LYS A 58 16.22 8.09 -1.75
N ALA A 59 17.43 8.27 -2.27
CA ALA A 59 18.16 7.22 -2.97
C ALA A 59 18.18 5.91 -2.14
N ASN A 60 17.95 4.76 -2.80
CA ASN A 60 17.96 3.43 -2.20
C ASN A 60 17.10 3.32 -0.93
N SER A 61 15.87 3.85 -0.98
CA SER A 61 14.96 3.86 0.17
C SER A 61 13.55 3.50 -0.22
N LYS A 62 12.74 3.13 0.76
CA LYS A 62 11.32 2.87 0.59
C LYS A 62 10.51 3.65 1.62
N MET A 63 9.31 4.07 1.23
CA MET A 63 8.40 4.81 2.11
C MET A 63 6.95 4.47 1.83
N ALA A 64 6.13 4.40 2.88
CA ALA A 64 4.70 4.27 2.75
C ALA A 64 4.09 5.51 2.07
N ALA A 65 3.19 5.29 1.13
CA ALA A 65 2.46 6.37 0.48
C ALA A 65 1.29 6.83 1.34
N ASN A 66 1.23 8.13 1.62
CA ASN A 66 0.14 8.77 2.36
C ASN A 66 -0.51 9.85 1.48
N PHE A 67 -1.00 9.46 0.30
CA PHE A 67 -1.74 10.38 -0.59
C PHE A 67 -3.18 10.59 -0.07
N THR A 68 -3.81 11.72 -0.37
CA THR A 68 -5.10 12.15 0.18
C THR A 68 -6.27 11.18 -0.06
N SER A 69 -6.15 10.24 -1.00
CA SER A 69 -7.14 9.19 -1.27
C SER A 69 -6.90 7.86 -0.53
N SER A 70 -6.01 7.82 0.46
CA SER A 70 -5.55 6.58 1.12
C SER A 70 -6.69 5.73 1.70
N VAL A 71 -6.96 4.59 1.05
CA VAL A 71 -7.41 3.38 1.75
C VAL A 71 -6.44 2.26 1.38
N SER A 72 -5.99 1.53 2.39
CA SER A 72 -5.23 0.30 2.19
C SER A 72 -6.20 -0.80 1.70
N SER A 73 -5.71 -2.01 1.39
CA SER A 73 -6.59 -3.14 1.03
C SER A 73 -7.34 -3.71 2.24
N ASP A 74 -8.13 -2.86 2.89
CA ASP A 74 -8.85 -3.17 4.11
C ASP A 74 -9.72 -4.40 3.93
N GLY A 75 -9.53 -5.41 4.79
CA GLY A 75 -10.39 -6.58 4.87
C GLY A 75 -10.18 -7.62 3.77
N VAL A 76 -9.06 -7.60 3.04
CA VAL A 76 -8.67 -8.73 2.17
C VAL A 76 -7.80 -9.70 2.95
N LYS A 77 -8.41 -10.81 3.39
CA LYS A 77 -7.67 -11.92 3.99
C LYS A 77 -6.65 -12.50 3.00
N ASP A 78 -5.56 -13.00 3.58
CA ASP A 78 -4.39 -13.58 2.92
C ASP A 78 -4.74 -14.53 1.75
N GLY A 79 -3.91 -14.52 0.70
CA GLY A 79 -3.97 -15.49 -0.41
C GLY A 79 -4.60 -15.00 -1.73
N ASN A 80 -5.16 -13.80 -1.81
CA ASN A 80 -5.61 -13.20 -3.08
C ASN A 80 -4.81 -11.94 -3.42
N SER A 81 -3.55 -12.15 -3.83
CA SER A 81 -2.59 -11.11 -4.22
C SER A 81 -3.16 -10.13 -5.24
N LYS A 82 -3.87 -10.67 -6.24
CA LYS A 82 -4.55 -9.87 -7.24
C LYS A 82 -5.51 -8.89 -6.57
N LEU A 83 -6.49 -9.37 -5.80
CA LEU A 83 -7.48 -8.52 -5.13
C LEU A 83 -6.86 -7.47 -4.20
N ILE A 84 -5.76 -7.81 -3.51
CA ILE A 84 -5.00 -6.85 -2.68
C ILE A 84 -4.48 -5.69 -3.52
N ILE A 85 -3.86 -5.99 -4.67
CA ILE A 85 -3.34 -4.99 -5.60
C ILE A 85 -4.50 -4.21 -6.24
N GLU A 86 -5.56 -4.89 -6.70
CA GLU A 86 -6.72 -4.24 -7.35
C GLU A 86 -7.36 -3.19 -6.42
N ARG A 87 -7.54 -3.50 -5.13
CA ARG A 87 -8.10 -2.54 -4.17
C ARG A 87 -7.21 -1.33 -3.92
N ASN A 88 -5.90 -1.50 -3.98
CA ASN A 88 -4.96 -0.41 -3.76
C ASN A 88 -4.75 0.45 -5.00
N VAL A 89 -4.71 -0.15 -6.18
CA VAL A 89 -4.57 0.56 -7.46
C VAL A 89 -5.91 1.21 -7.85
N GLY A 90 -7.03 0.56 -7.56
CA GLY A 90 -8.38 1.00 -7.92
C GLY A 90 -8.81 2.31 -7.26
N ILE A 91 -8.19 2.71 -6.15
CA ILE A 91 -8.44 4.01 -5.49
C ILE A 91 -8.05 5.20 -6.38
N TYR A 92 -7.17 5.00 -7.34
CA TYR A 92 -6.78 6.06 -8.28
C TYR A 92 -7.75 6.20 -9.47
N TYR A 93 -8.85 5.44 -9.46
CA TYR A 93 -9.96 5.51 -10.39
C TYR A 93 -11.10 6.32 -9.77
N ASP A 94 -10.96 7.65 -9.73
CA ASP A 94 -12.01 8.49 -9.16
C ASP A 94 -13.26 8.51 -10.05
N HIS A 95 -13.11 8.52 -11.40
CA HIS A 95 -14.26 8.54 -12.31
C HIS A 95 -14.04 7.71 -13.59
N ILE A 96 -15.15 7.31 -14.23
CA ILE A 96 -15.15 6.40 -15.39
C ILE A 96 -14.43 6.96 -16.64
N ASN A 97 -14.21 8.28 -16.71
CA ASN A 97 -13.58 8.95 -17.86
C ASN A 97 -12.56 10.03 -17.50
N ASP A 98 -12.29 10.25 -16.21
CA ASP A 98 -11.29 11.20 -15.74
C ASP A 98 -10.38 10.45 -14.78
N TYR A 99 -9.08 10.66 -14.91
CA TYR A 99 -8.10 9.80 -14.27
C TYR A 99 -7.01 10.62 -13.59
N GLY A 100 -6.60 10.15 -12.42
CA GLY A 100 -5.47 10.75 -11.73
C GLY A 100 -4.18 10.59 -12.53
N LYS A 101 -3.15 11.31 -12.08
CA LYS A 101 -1.83 11.31 -12.72
C LYS A 101 -0.73 11.23 -11.68
N PHE A 102 0.29 10.44 -11.95
CA PHE A 102 1.55 10.45 -11.22
C PHE A 102 2.64 11.11 -12.04
N GLU A 103 3.42 11.96 -11.41
CA GLU A 103 4.61 12.58 -11.99
C GLU A 103 5.84 12.22 -11.16
N LEU A 104 6.89 11.74 -11.81
CA LEU A 104 8.18 11.43 -11.21
C LEU A 104 9.18 12.53 -11.51
N PHE A 105 9.80 13.07 -10.46
CA PHE A 105 10.81 14.12 -10.55
C PHE A 105 12.15 13.69 -9.96
N VAL A 106 13.23 14.15 -10.57
CA VAL A 106 14.57 14.21 -9.98
C VAL A 106 14.94 15.69 -9.80
N GLY A 107 15.05 16.15 -8.56
CA GLY A 107 15.12 17.58 -8.28
C GLY A 107 13.88 18.32 -8.79
N ASN A 108 14.04 19.18 -9.79
CA ASN A 108 12.94 19.92 -10.45
C ASN A 108 12.65 19.43 -11.88
N GLU A 109 13.30 18.36 -12.33
CA GLU A 109 13.12 17.83 -13.68
C GLU A 109 12.08 16.71 -13.68
N LEU A 110 11.04 16.84 -14.50
CA LEU A 110 10.05 15.79 -14.75
C LEU A 110 10.70 14.69 -15.60
N LYS A 111 10.72 13.46 -15.08
CA LYS A 111 11.30 12.29 -15.75
C LYS A 111 10.26 11.40 -16.39
N LYS A 112 9.17 11.12 -15.68
CA LYS A 112 8.12 10.22 -16.14
C LYS A 112 6.76 10.70 -15.68
N GLU A 113 5.77 10.47 -16.51
CA GLU A 113 4.36 10.74 -16.22
C GLU A 113 3.58 9.46 -16.45
N TRP A 114 2.73 9.11 -15.49
CA TRP A 114 1.80 8.00 -15.59
C TRP A 114 0.38 8.54 -15.45
N ILE A 115 -0.44 8.39 -16.48
CA ILE A 115 -1.85 8.83 -16.51
C ILE A 115 -2.75 7.60 -16.35
N GLY A 116 -3.83 7.69 -15.59
CA GLY A 116 -4.80 6.58 -15.45
C GLY A 116 -5.70 6.36 -16.68
N PRO A 117 -6.44 5.23 -16.71
CA PRO A 117 -6.35 4.10 -17.64
C PRO A 117 -6.83 4.33 -19.11
N PRO A 118 -6.34 3.53 -20.07
CA PRO A 118 -6.67 2.10 -20.19
C PRO A 118 -5.43 1.20 -20.15
N GLU A 119 -4.78 1.11 -19.00
CA GLU A 119 -3.70 0.13 -18.73
C GLU A 119 -3.92 -0.69 -17.46
N TYR A 120 -5.13 -0.63 -16.88
CA TYR A 120 -5.56 -1.42 -15.71
C TYR A 120 -5.33 -2.94 -15.88
N LEU A 121 -5.04 -3.39 -17.11
CA LEU A 121 -4.73 -4.76 -17.50
C LEU A 121 -3.39 -4.89 -18.25
N GLY A 122 -2.39 -4.05 -17.99
CA GLY A 122 -1.00 -4.35 -18.39
C GLY A 122 -0.51 -3.75 -19.70
N GLY A 123 -0.95 -2.53 -20.04
CA GLY A 123 -0.47 -1.84 -21.26
C GLY A 123 0.94 -1.28 -21.13
N GLY A 124 1.26 -0.65 -19.99
CA GLY A 124 2.52 0.06 -19.77
C GLY A 124 3.47 -0.66 -18.83
N ILE A 125 4.76 -0.61 -19.17
CA ILE A 125 5.86 -1.15 -18.36
C ILE A 125 6.09 -0.24 -17.16
N ASN A 126 6.13 -0.84 -15.97
CA ASN A 126 6.33 -0.17 -14.69
C ASN A 126 5.45 1.07 -14.51
N ASN A 127 4.15 0.85 -14.35
CA ASN A 127 3.13 1.88 -14.22
C ASN A 127 2.33 1.66 -12.91
N PRO A 128 2.16 2.68 -12.03
CA PRO A 128 1.37 2.53 -10.81
C PRO A 128 -0.10 2.16 -11.07
N TYR A 129 -0.61 2.35 -12.29
CA TYR A 129 -1.93 1.91 -12.75
C TYR A 129 -1.96 0.49 -13.36
N ASN A 130 -0.81 -0.19 -13.48
CA ASN A 130 -0.68 -1.56 -13.95
C ASN A 130 -0.43 -2.52 -12.78
N TYR A 131 -1.30 -3.51 -12.61
CA TYR A 131 -1.18 -4.51 -11.54
C TYR A 131 0.15 -5.25 -11.53
N ASP A 132 0.69 -5.58 -12.70
CA ASP A 132 1.91 -6.36 -12.82
C ASP A 132 3.17 -5.56 -12.42
N SER A 133 3.03 -4.25 -12.20
CA SER A 133 4.11 -3.38 -11.73
C SER A 133 4.27 -3.38 -10.20
N TRP A 134 3.38 -4.07 -9.46
CA TRP A 134 3.40 -4.11 -8.00
C TRP A 134 3.89 -5.46 -7.50
N SER A 135 4.82 -5.44 -6.54
CA SER A 135 5.28 -6.62 -5.81
C SER A 135 4.56 -6.74 -4.46
N ILE A 136 4.32 -7.96 -3.99
CA ILE A 136 3.76 -8.18 -2.65
C ILE A 136 4.83 -8.77 -1.74
N ILE A 137 5.07 -8.11 -0.61
CA ILE A 137 5.93 -8.59 0.45
C ILE A 137 5.06 -8.92 1.65
N LYS A 138 4.92 -10.20 1.96
CA LYS A 138 4.20 -10.64 3.16
C LYS A 138 5.15 -10.68 4.35
N TYR A 139 4.71 -10.19 5.50
CA TYR A 139 5.47 -10.31 6.74
C TYR A 139 5.26 -11.68 7.41
N ASP A 140 6.28 -12.16 8.10
CA ASP A 140 6.20 -13.41 8.88
C ASP A 140 5.17 -13.30 10.02
N LYS A 141 4.98 -12.08 10.54
CA LYS A 141 4.00 -11.73 11.56
C LYS A 141 3.41 -10.36 11.24
N PRO A 142 2.11 -10.14 11.46
CA PRO A 142 1.51 -8.82 11.30
C PRO A 142 2.15 -7.79 12.23
N ILE A 143 2.30 -6.57 11.74
CA ILE A 143 2.75 -5.41 12.52
C ILE A 143 1.51 -4.64 12.96
N ARG A 144 1.45 -4.26 14.24
CA ARG A 144 0.36 -3.43 14.76
C ARG A 144 0.69 -1.95 14.56
N ASP A 145 -0.22 -1.21 13.93
CA ASP A 145 -0.17 0.24 13.79
C ASP A 145 -1.48 0.85 14.31
N GLY A 146 -1.46 1.32 15.55
CA GLY A 146 -2.67 1.73 16.27
C GLY A 146 -3.68 0.59 16.42
N ASP A 147 -4.85 0.76 15.79
CA ASP A 147 -5.95 -0.20 15.78
C ASP A 147 -5.91 -1.15 14.56
N ASN A 148 -4.93 -0.98 13.67
CA ASN A 148 -4.81 -1.77 12.45
C ASN A 148 -3.70 -2.81 12.53
N PHE A 149 -3.81 -3.85 11.71
CA PHE A 149 -2.75 -4.85 11.51
C PHE A 149 -2.28 -4.84 10.06
N ILE A 150 -0.97 -4.64 9.89
CA ILE A 150 -0.29 -4.62 8.60
C ILE A 150 0.29 -6.02 8.35
N TYR A 151 -0.20 -6.72 7.35
CA TYR A 151 0.20 -8.10 7.01
C TYR A 151 1.37 -8.14 6.02
N GLY A 152 1.64 -7.02 5.38
CA GLY A 152 2.67 -6.90 4.36
C GLY A 152 2.60 -5.57 3.64
N GLU A 153 3.41 -5.47 2.60
CA GLU A 153 3.52 -4.32 1.73
C GLU A 153 3.09 -4.72 0.32
N ILE A 154 2.45 -3.80 -0.38
CA ILE A 154 2.49 -3.79 -1.84
C ILE A 154 3.43 -2.68 -2.29
N VAL A 155 4.36 -3.02 -3.18
CA VAL A 155 5.51 -2.19 -3.48
C VAL A 155 5.52 -1.85 -4.96
N PHE A 156 5.53 -0.56 -5.27
CA PHE A 156 5.87 -0.05 -6.60
C PHE A 156 7.31 0.45 -6.56
N THR A 157 8.12 -0.02 -7.49
CA THR A 157 9.56 0.27 -7.51
C THR A 157 9.87 1.26 -8.63
N VAL A 158 10.51 2.38 -8.27
CA VAL A 158 11.12 3.32 -9.21
C VAL A 158 12.56 2.88 -9.47
N SER A 159 12.86 2.62 -10.75
CA SER A 159 14.15 2.15 -11.24
C SER A 159 14.90 3.24 -12.01
N ASN A 160 16.13 2.92 -12.43
CA ASN A 160 16.93 3.82 -13.29
C ASN A 160 16.24 4.10 -14.63
N GLU A 161 15.54 3.10 -15.17
CA GLU A 161 14.81 3.22 -16.43
C GLU A 161 13.68 4.26 -16.33
N ASP A 162 13.08 4.41 -15.14
CA ASP A 162 12.03 5.41 -14.91
C ASP A 162 12.58 6.85 -14.84
N ILE A 163 13.84 7.02 -14.43
CA ILE A 163 14.52 8.33 -14.38
C ILE A 163 15.32 8.65 -15.65
N GLY A 164 15.37 7.72 -16.61
CA GLY A 164 16.02 7.88 -17.91
C GLY A 164 17.49 7.43 -17.97
N ASP A 165 17.93 6.59 -17.03
CA ASP A 165 19.29 6.05 -16.91
C ASP A 165 19.40 4.56 -17.26
#